data_AF-A0A3B9SLA3-F1
#
_entry.id   AF-A0A3B9SLA3-F1
#
_cell.length_a   1.000
_cell.length_b   1.000
_cell.length_c   1.000
_cell.angle_alpha   90.00
_cell.angle_beta   90.00
_cell.angle_gamma   90.00
#
_symmetry.space_group_name_H-M   'P 1'
#
loop_
_entity.id
_entity.type
_entity.pdbx_description
1 polymer ?
#
loop_
_entity_poly.entity_id
_entity_poly.type
_entity_poly.pdbx_seq_one_letter_code
_entity_poly.pdbx_strand_id
1 'polypeptide(L)' 'EAGAQITEDRAHVFQCPILVKVEPPSPKEWPLMVPNQLVLSVLQPNTVDAAYIRALQAKKITAL' A
#
# COMPACT_ATOMS: atom_id res chain seq x y z
N GLU A 1 15.97 -7.81 20.45
CA GLU A 1 15.43 -6.98 19.35
C GLU A 1 14.79 -7.91 18.32
N ALA A 2 13.67 -7.53 17.70
CA ALA A 2 12.89 -8.43 16.84
C ALA A 2 13.44 -8.58 15.39
N GLY A 3 14.65 -8.09 15.10
CA GLY A 3 15.27 -8.19 13.77
C GLY A 3 14.72 -7.23 12.71
N ALA A 4 13.89 -6.25 13.09
CA ALA A 4 13.36 -5.24 12.19
C ALA A 4 14.39 -4.13 11.92
N GLN A 5 14.39 -3.61 10.69
CA GLN A 5 15.14 -2.41 10.32
C GLN A 5 14.22 -1.19 10.44
N ILE A 6 14.65 -0.18 11.21
CA ILE A 6 13.93 1.08 11.36
C ILE A 6 14.45 2.02 10.27
N THR A 7 13.53 2.57 9.46
CA THR A 7 13.83 3.56 8.43
C THR A 7 12.88 4.74 8.55
N GLU A 8 13.39 5.94 8.34
CA GLU A 8 12.58 7.16 8.23
C GLU A 8 12.14 7.42 6.78
N ASP A 9 12.77 6.75 5.80
CA ASP A 9 12.41 6.88 4.39
C ASP A 9 11.13 6.12 4.08
N ARG A 10 10.03 6.87 4.01
CA ARG A 10 8.72 6.34 3.61
C ARG A 10 8.76 5.73 2.21
N ALA A 11 9.45 6.35 1.25
CA ALA A 11 9.49 5.86 -0.11
C ALA A 11 10.15 4.47 -0.18
N HIS A 12 11.17 4.23 0.64
CA HIS A 12 11.77 2.92 0.78
C HIS A 12 10.76 1.87 1.27
N VAL A 13 9.93 2.20 2.28
CA VAL A 13 8.89 1.30 2.81
C VAL A 13 7.82 0.97 1.76
N PHE A 14 7.39 1.95 0.96
CA PHE A 14 6.38 1.74 -0.08
C PHE A 14 6.90 0.94 -1.29
N GLN A 15 8.22 0.82 -1.46
CA GLN A 15 8.84 -0.01 -2.49
C GLN A 15 8.94 -1.49 -2.12
N CYS A 16 8.64 -1.87 -0.88
CA CYS A 16 8.66 -3.27 -0.45
C CYS A 16 7.59 -4.10 -1.18
N PRO A 17 7.85 -5.37 -1.54
CA PRO A 17 6.90 -6.21 -2.26
C PRO A 17 5.64 -6.54 -1.44
N ILE A 18 5.75 -6.51 -0.11
CA ILE A 18 4.64 -6.70 0.83
C ILE A 18 4.55 -5.45 1.70
N LEU A 19 3.39 -4.80 1.70
CA LEU A 19 3.10 -3.63 2.51
C LEU A 19 1.97 -3.98 3.47
N VAL A 20 2.22 -3.80 4.77
CA VAL A 20 1.21 -4.00 5.82
C VAL A 20 0.86 -2.64 6.41
N LYS A 21 -0.41 -2.25 6.31
CA LYS A 21 -0.92 -1.03 6.92
C LYS A 21 -2.23 -1.31 7.64
N VAL A 22 -2.51 -0.54 8.69
CA VAL A 22 -3.81 -0.61 9.38
C VAL A 22 -4.90 0.01 8.50
N GLU A 23 -4.63 1.19 7.95
CA GLU A 23 -5.54 1.90 7.04
C GLU A 23 -5.09 1.77 5.58
N PRO A 24 -6.03 1.87 4.62
CA PRO A 24 -5.67 1.86 3.22
C PRO A 24 -4.74 3.03 2.87
N PRO A 25 -3.84 2.88 1.86
CA PRO A 25 -2.94 3.94 1.43
C PRO A 25 -3.70 5.19 1.00
N SER A 26 -3.23 6.34 1.45
CA SER A 26 -3.81 7.63 1.07
C SER A 26 -3.48 7.98 -0.39
N PRO A 27 -4.26 8.86 -1.06
CA PRO A 27 -4.02 9.24 -2.46
C PRO A 27 -2.61 9.77 -2.75
N LYS A 28 -1.98 10.44 -1.77
CA LYS A 28 -0.61 10.95 -1.86
C LYS A 28 0.44 9.82 -1.88
N GLU A 29 0.09 8.64 -1.41
CA GLU A 29 0.97 7.48 -1.29
C GLU A 29 0.87 6.53 -2.49
N TRP A 30 -0.23 6.56 -3.25
CA TRP A 30 -0.41 5.72 -4.44
C TRP A 30 0.73 5.82 -5.48
N PRO A 31 1.34 7.00 -5.73
CA PRO A 31 2.47 7.10 -6.64
C PRO A 31 3.69 6.32 -6.17
N LEU A 32 3.90 6.22 -4.84
CA LEU A 32 5.04 5.56 -4.21
C LEU A 32 4.93 4.03 -4.24
N MET A 33 3.72 3.51 -4.43
CA MET A 33 3.48 2.07 -4.52
C MET A 33 4.03 1.50 -5.82
N VAL A 34 4.54 0.28 -5.75
CA VAL A 34 5.18 -0.40 -6.88
C VAL A 34 4.22 -1.42 -7.53
N PRO A 35 4.39 -1.73 -8.84
CA PRO A 35 3.57 -2.73 -9.49
C PRO A 35 3.74 -4.14 -8.91
N ASN A 36 2.70 -4.98 -8.99
CA ASN A 36 2.69 -6.36 -8.46
C ASN A 36 2.98 -6.48 -6.95
N GLN A 37 2.68 -5.44 -6.18
CA GLN A 37 2.82 -5.42 -4.71
C GLN A 37 1.62 -6.12 -4.05
N LEU A 38 1.85 -6.75 -2.89
CA LEU A 38 0.79 -7.20 -1.98
C LEU A 38 0.59 -6.16 -0.88
N VAL A 39 -0.64 -5.68 -0.72
CA VAL A 39 -1.02 -4.73 0.33
C VAL A 39 -2.00 -5.42 1.26
N LEU A 40 -1.63 -5.54 2.53
CA LEU A 40 -2.51 -6.03 3.58
C LEU A 40 -3.00 -4.82 4.37
N SER A 41 -4.28 -4.49 4.23
CA SER A 41 -4.87 -3.33 4.90
C SER A 41 -6.37 -3.48 5.11
N VAL A 42 -6.91 -2.80 6.12
CA VAL A 42 -8.36 -2.84 6.34
C VAL A 42 -9.08 -2.08 5.23
N LEU A 43 -9.59 -2.81 4.23
CA LEU A 43 -10.46 -2.28 3.19
C LEU A 43 -11.88 -2.20 3.74
N GLN A 44 -12.28 -1.04 4.25
CA GLN A 44 -13.68 -0.81 4.59
C GLN A 44 -14.45 -0.58 3.27
N PRO A 45 -15.38 -1.45 2.85
CA PRO A 45 -16.04 -1.32 1.55
C PRO A 45 -16.79 0.01 1.38
N ASN A 46 -17.20 0.63 2.49
CA ASN A 46 -17.88 1.92 2.51
C ASN A 46 -16.94 3.12 2.30
N THR A 47 -15.62 2.96 2.46
CA THR A 47 -14.62 4.03 2.31
C THR A 47 -13.70 3.84 1.11
N VAL A 48 -13.87 2.74 0.37
CA VAL A 48 -13.06 2.45 -0.81
C VAL A 48 -13.64 3.17 -2.02
N ASP A 49 -12.93 4.20 -2.47
CA ASP A 49 -13.30 4.98 -3.65
C ASP A 49 -12.96 4.24 -4.96
N ALA A 50 -13.75 4.51 -6.01
CA ALA A 50 -13.47 4.01 -7.35
C ALA A 50 -12.08 4.44 -7.87
N ALA A 51 -11.58 5.60 -7.45
CA ALA A 51 -10.25 6.08 -7.79
C ALA A 51 -9.14 5.19 -7.20
N TYR A 52 -9.34 4.70 -5.97
CA TYR A 52 -8.41 3.79 -5.31
C TYR A 52 -8.34 2.44 -6.03
N ILE A 53 -9.50 1.87 -6.35
CA ILE A 53 -9.57 0.61 -7.12
C ILE A 53 -8.87 0.75 -8.47
N ARG A 54 -9.08 1.86 -9.18
CA ARG A 54 -8.40 2.14 -10.45
C ARG A 54 -6.88 2.25 -10.28
N ALA A 55 -6.41 2.89 -9.20
CA ALA A 55 -4.98 2.99 -8.91
C ALA A 55 -4.35 1.61 -8.65
N LEU A 56 -5.02 0.76 -7.88
CA LEU A 56 -4.59 -0.62 -7.64
C LEU A 56 -4.56 -1.44 -8.93
N GLN A 57 -5.60 -1.35 -9.75
CA GLN A 57 -5.69 -2.05 -11.03
C GLN A 57 -4.61 -1.60 -12.03
N ALA A 58 -4.37 -0.28 -12.12
CA ALA A 58 -3.35 0.27 -13.01
C ALA A 58 -1.94 -0.25 -12.70
N LYS A 59 -1.64 -0.48 -11.42
CA LYS A 59 -0.36 -1.02 -10.94
C LYS A 59 -0.38 -2.53 -10.70
N LYS A 60 -1.50 -3.23 -10.96
CA LYS A 60 -1.68 -4.67 -10.66
C LYS A 60 -1.36 -5.03 -9.21
N ILE A 61 -1.77 -4.17 -8.27
CA ILE A 61 -1.55 -4.38 -6.85
C ILE A 61 -2.67 -5.27 -6.31
N THR A 62 -2.28 -6.30 -5.56
CA THR A 62 -3.24 -7.15 -4.83
C THR A 62 -3.45 -6.53 -3.46
N ALA A 63 -4.67 -6.07 -3.17
CA ALA A 63 -5.04 -5.57 -1.84
C ALA A 63 -5.96 -6.57 -1.15
N LEU A 64 -5.61 -6.96 0.08
CA LEU A 64 -6.37 -7.86 0.94
C LEU A 64 -6.78 -7.16 2.23
#